data_AF-A0AA35T3U2-F1
#
_entry.id   AF-A0AA35T3U2-F1
#
_cell.length_a   1.000
_cell.length_b   1.000
_cell.length_c   1.000
_cell.angle_alpha   90.00
_cell.angle_beta   90.00
_cell.angle_gamma   90.00
#
_symmetry.space_group_name_H-M   'P 1'
#
loop_
_entity.id
_entity.type
_entity.pdbx_description
1 polymer ?
#
loop_
_entity_poly.entity_id
_entity_poly.type
_entity_poly.pdbx_seq_one_letter_code
_entity_poly.pdbx_strand_id
1 'polypeptide(L)'
;MHPCGLAINIIHKNHLPLHSDSPYQQCEITIVGLAFLWHQVRCMVAILFLIGHGLEKPEIIDHMLDIEKCPSKPQYGMASELPLVLYDSVYEGVEWRRCERNYVKTVSHFQQMWTEMTVKSTMLRRMLDSLELSLLPSPPPTSQVSPLCKQGGGAYKPLLSRPTSATLEERLADHKRKRARECQLQEQEADTDRQEQLQNPL
;
A
#
# COMPACT_ATOMS: atom_id res chain seq x y z
N MET A 1 -9.55 -22.65 18.33
CA MET A 1 -8.20 -22.44 17.77
C MET A 1 -8.37 -22.05 16.31
N HIS A 2 -8.23 -20.77 15.99
CA HIS A 2 -8.20 -20.34 14.58
C HIS A 2 -6.80 -20.56 14.03
N PRO A 3 -6.65 -20.98 12.76
CA PRO A 3 -5.35 -21.31 12.19
C PRO A 3 -4.45 -20.07 12.20
N CYS A 4 -3.26 -20.19 12.79
CA CYS A 4 -2.21 -19.17 12.84
C CYS A 4 -1.53 -18.93 11.46
N GLY A 5 -2.28 -18.99 10.37
CA GLY A 5 -1.79 -18.80 9.00
C GLY A 5 -2.15 -17.43 8.44
N LEU A 6 -1.33 -16.92 7.52
CA LEU A 6 -1.69 -15.79 6.67
C LEU A 6 -2.91 -16.22 5.82
N ALA A 7 -4.08 -15.68 6.12
CA ALA A 7 -5.27 -15.88 5.32
C ALA A 7 -5.47 -14.65 4.42
N ILE A 8 -5.68 -14.89 3.13
CA ILE A 8 -6.10 -13.87 2.16
C ILE A 8 -7.50 -14.27 1.68
N ASN A 9 -8.50 -13.49 2.06
CA ASN A 9 -9.87 -13.68 1.58
C ASN A 9 -10.24 -12.56 0.63
N ILE A 10 -10.77 -12.92 -0.55
CA ILE A 10 -11.31 -11.95 -1.50
C ILE A 10 -12.84 -12.01 -1.42
N ILE A 11 -13.47 -10.94 -0.94
CA ILE A 11 -14.94 -10.85 -0.83
C ILE A 11 -15.44 -9.89 -1.89
N HIS A 12 -16.34 -10.37 -2.75
CA HIS A 12 -17.12 -9.53 -3.66
C HIS A 12 -18.26 -8.88 -2.88
N LYS A 13 -18.29 -7.54 -2.82
CA LYS A 13 -19.37 -6.80 -2.17
C LYS A 13 -20.25 -6.12 -3.21
N ASN A 14 -21.48 -6.62 -3.35
CA ASN A 14 -22.54 -5.96 -4.12
C ASN A 14 -23.35 -5.08 -3.17
N HIS A 15 -23.22 -3.76 -3.22
CA HIS A 15 -24.07 -2.88 -2.41
C HIS A 15 -25.34 -2.39 -3.17
N LEU A 16 -25.52 -2.74 -4.45
CA LEU A 16 -26.81 -2.59 -5.13
C LEU A 16 -27.06 -3.79 -6.08
N PRO A 17 -28.29 -4.31 -6.15
CA PRO A 17 -28.66 -5.38 -7.07
C PRO A 17 -28.88 -4.78 -8.48
N LEU A 18 -27.80 -4.39 -9.16
CA LEU A 18 -27.85 -4.05 -10.57
C LEU A 18 -26.63 -4.67 -11.26
N HIS A 19 -26.88 -5.84 -11.84
CA HIS A 19 -26.00 -6.64 -12.70
C HIS A 19 -24.71 -7.17 -12.06
N SER A 20 -24.54 -8.50 -12.10
CA SER A 20 -23.36 -9.23 -11.63
C SER A 20 -22.05 -8.86 -12.34
N ASP A 21 -22.13 -8.10 -13.44
CA ASP A 21 -20.99 -7.75 -14.31
C ASP A 21 -20.77 -6.22 -14.41
N SER A 22 -21.15 -5.45 -13.39
CA SER A 22 -20.87 -4.00 -13.36
C SER A 22 -19.37 -3.74 -13.22
N PRO A 23 -18.74 -2.91 -14.08
CA PRO A 23 -17.31 -2.60 -13.96
C PRO A 23 -16.99 -1.80 -12.69
N TYR A 24 -17.98 -1.40 -11.90
CA TYR A 24 -17.80 -0.65 -10.65
C TYR A 24 -17.92 -1.55 -9.41
N GLN A 25 -17.83 -2.87 -9.58
CA GLN A 25 -17.85 -3.79 -8.47
C GLN A 25 -16.65 -3.56 -7.55
N GLN A 26 -16.88 -3.69 -6.25
CA GLN A 26 -15.84 -3.59 -5.24
C GLN A 26 -15.49 -4.99 -4.72
N CYS A 27 -14.19 -5.20 -4.55
CA CYS A 27 -13.63 -6.39 -3.91
C CYS A 27 -12.87 -5.98 -2.66
N GLU A 28 -12.98 -6.78 -1.61
CA GLU A 28 -12.22 -6.64 -0.38
C GLU A 28 -11.16 -7.72 -0.31
N ILE A 29 -9.94 -7.37 0.10
CA ILE A 29 -8.87 -8.33 0.41
C ILE A 29 -8.62 -8.26 1.92
N THR A 30 -8.96 -9.30 2.66
CA THR A 30 -8.65 -9.41 4.09
C THR A 30 -7.32 -10.13 4.26
N ILE A 31 -6.34 -9.50 4.91
CA ILE A 31 -5.04 -10.09 5.22
C ILE A 31 -4.90 -10.20 6.74
N VAL A 32 -4.71 -11.41 7.25
CA VAL A 32 -4.54 -11.67 8.69
C VAL A 32 -3.13 -12.13 8.98
N GLY A 33 -2.44 -11.50 9.93
CA GLY A 33 -1.08 -11.87 10.29
C GLY A 33 -0.68 -11.36 11.68
N LEU A 34 0.40 -11.88 12.23
CA LEU A 34 0.92 -11.47 13.54
C LEU A 34 1.57 -10.09 13.50
N ALA A 35 2.30 -9.79 12.42
CA ALA A 35 2.97 -8.53 12.20
C ALA A 35 3.19 -8.31 10.70
N PHE A 36 3.33 -7.05 10.32
CA PHE A 36 3.68 -6.64 8.95
C PHE A 36 4.88 -5.70 8.95
N LEU A 37 5.78 -5.87 7.99
CA LEU A 37 6.84 -4.90 7.73
C LEU A 37 6.24 -3.60 7.17
N TRP A 38 7.00 -2.51 7.31
CA TRP A 38 6.59 -1.23 6.76
C TRP A 38 6.33 -1.36 5.24
N HIS A 39 5.15 -0.92 4.83
CA HIS A 39 4.63 -1.00 3.46
C HIS A 39 4.41 -2.41 2.88
N GLN A 40 4.53 -3.49 3.65
CA GLN A 40 4.43 -4.87 3.15
C GLN A 40 3.10 -5.14 2.42
N VAL A 41 1.98 -4.81 3.06
CA VAL A 41 0.64 -5.04 2.48
C VAL A 41 0.46 -4.27 1.17
N ARG A 42 0.85 -2.99 1.13
CA ARG A 42 0.76 -2.15 -0.07
C ARG A 42 1.65 -2.67 -1.21
N CYS A 43 2.79 -3.26 -0.87
CA CYS A 43 3.66 -3.94 -1.83
C CYS A 43 3.00 -5.19 -2.40
N MET A 44 2.39 -6.04 -1.57
CA MET A 44 1.68 -7.24 -2.03
C MET A 44 0.55 -6.87 -2.99
N VAL A 45 -0.30 -5.91 -2.59
CA VAL A 45 -1.45 -5.47 -3.40
C VAL A 45 -1.00 -4.84 -4.73
N ALA A 46 0.14 -4.14 -4.77
CA ALA A 46 0.67 -3.60 -6.02
C ALA A 46 0.99 -4.70 -7.04
N ILE A 47 1.60 -5.81 -6.61
CA ILE A 47 1.90 -6.95 -7.48
C ILE A 47 0.61 -7.62 -7.96
N LEU A 48 -0.38 -7.77 -7.07
CA LEU A 48 -1.69 -8.30 -7.44
C LEU A 48 -2.40 -7.42 -8.49
N PHE A 49 -2.26 -6.09 -8.42
CA PHE A 49 -2.76 -5.21 -9.48
C PHE A 49 -2.06 -5.48 -10.82
N LEU A 50 -0.74 -5.66 -10.85
CA LEU A 50 -0.03 -5.97 -12.09
C LEU A 50 -0.51 -7.28 -12.72
N ILE A 51 -0.74 -8.30 -11.90
CA ILE A 51 -1.28 -9.59 -12.35
C ILE A 51 -2.72 -9.44 -12.84
N GLY A 52 -3.57 -8.72 -12.09
CA GLY A 52 -4.96 -8.48 -12.47
C GLY A 52 -5.13 -7.65 -13.75
N HIS A 53 -4.13 -6.83 -14.10
CA HIS A 53 -4.09 -6.10 -15.38
C HIS A 53 -3.50 -6.93 -16.54
N GLY A 54 -3.05 -8.16 -16.28
CA GLY A 54 -2.36 -8.99 -17.26
C GLY A 54 -0.96 -8.48 -17.64
N LEU A 55 -0.38 -7.58 -16.84
CA LEU A 55 0.96 -7.04 -17.05
C LEU A 55 2.04 -8.01 -16.55
N GLU A 56 1.69 -8.86 -15.59
CA GLU A 56 2.52 -9.95 -15.08
C GLU A 56 1.70 -11.22 -14.99
N LYS A 57 2.36 -12.37 -15.03
CA LYS A 57 1.70 -13.65 -14.79
C LYS A 57 1.77 -14.04 -13.30
N PRO A 58 0.84 -14.86 -12.76
CA PRO A 58 0.86 -15.24 -11.36
C PRO A 58 2.17 -15.87 -10.87
N GLU A 59 2.89 -16.58 -11.75
CA GLU A 59 4.16 -17.25 -11.43
C GLU A 59 5.28 -16.28 -11.03
N ILE A 60 5.10 -14.97 -11.27
CA ILE A 60 6.04 -13.95 -10.81
C ILE A 60 6.18 -13.93 -9.29
N ILE A 61 5.12 -14.28 -8.55
CA ILE A 61 5.13 -14.30 -7.09
C ILE A 61 6.10 -15.39 -6.62
N ASP A 62 5.96 -16.60 -7.14
CA ASP A 62 6.85 -17.72 -6.81
C ASP A 62 8.30 -17.41 -7.17
N HIS A 63 8.52 -16.78 -8.33
CA HIS A 63 9.86 -16.36 -8.75
C HIS A 63 10.47 -15.33 -7.79
N MET A 64 9.68 -14.33 -7.34
CA MET A 64 10.17 -13.28 -6.43
C MET A 64 10.40 -13.76 -5.00
N LEU A 65 9.73 -14.84 -4.58
CA LEU A 65 9.91 -15.46 -3.26
C LEU A 65 11.04 -16.49 -3.24
N ASP A 66 11.54 -16.90 -4.40
CA ASP A 66 12.69 -17.79 -4.55
C ASP A 66 13.99 -16.97 -4.54
N ILE A 67 14.75 -17.05 -3.45
CA ILE A 67 15.98 -16.27 -3.23
C ILE A 67 17.09 -16.67 -4.21
N GLU A 68 17.10 -17.92 -4.70
CA GLU A 68 18.08 -18.38 -5.67
C GLU A 68 17.83 -17.78 -7.06
N LYS A 69 16.55 -17.58 -7.41
CA LYS A 69 16.16 -16.98 -8.70
C LYS A 69 16.13 -15.45 -8.63
N CYS A 70 15.69 -14.89 -7.51
CA CYS A 70 15.50 -13.46 -7.30
C CYS A 70 16.22 -13.03 -6.01
N PRO A 71 17.56 -12.88 -6.04
CA PRO A 71 18.35 -12.56 -4.85
C PRO A 71 18.05 -11.16 -4.29
N SER A 72 17.52 -10.27 -5.13
CA SER A 72 17.23 -8.89 -4.78
C SER A 72 15.87 -8.45 -5.31
N LYS A 73 15.13 -7.71 -4.49
CA LYS A 73 13.79 -7.22 -4.80
C LYS A 73 13.79 -6.30 -6.03
N PRO A 74 13.00 -6.59 -7.08
CA PRO A 74 12.84 -5.67 -8.22
C PRO A 74 12.12 -4.39 -7.80
N GLN A 75 12.33 -3.29 -8.52
CA GLN A 75 11.64 -2.04 -8.27
C GLN A 75 10.15 -2.09 -8.70
N TYR A 76 9.25 -1.75 -7.79
CA TYR A 76 7.84 -1.54 -8.09
C TYR A 76 7.21 -0.52 -7.14
N GLY A 77 6.18 0.18 -7.63
CA GLY A 77 5.42 1.14 -6.84
C GLY A 77 4.55 0.46 -5.78
N MET A 78 4.19 1.22 -4.74
CA MET A 78 3.22 0.76 -3.75
C MET A 78 1.80 1.06 -4.22
N ALA A 79 0.86 0.18 -3.87
CA ALA A 79 -0.55 0.49 -3.99
C ALA A 79 -0.91 1.71 -3.12
N SER A 80 -2.00 2.38 -3.44
CA SER A 80 -2.54 3.48 -2.66
C SER A 80 -2.81 3.05 -1.21
N GLU A 81 -2.65 3.99 -0.27
CA GLU A 81 -3.06 3.78 1.12
C GLU A 81 -4.56 3.95 1.33
N LEU A 82 -5.25 4.56 0.36
CA LEU A 82 -6.67 4.87 0.43
C LEU A 82 -7.55 3.68 0.90
N PRO A 83 -7.40 2.44 0.38
CA PRO A 83 -8.21 1.31 0.80
C PRO A 83 -7.63 0.51 1.98
N LEU A 84 -6.46 0.90 2.54
CA LEU A 84 -5.81 0.12 3.59
C LEU A 84 -6.37 0.51 4.97
N VAL A 85 -7.05 -0.44 5.62
CA VAL A 85 -7.66 -0.25 6.94
C VAL A 85 -7.21 -1.37 7.88
N LEU A 86 -6.76 -1.01 9.09
CA LEU A 86 -6.65 -1.96 10.19
C LEU A 86 -8.06 -2.21 10.75
N TYR A 87 -8.64 -3.36 10.38
CA TYR A 87 -10.03 -3.66 10.73
C TYR A 87 -10.17 -4.27 12.14
N ASP A 88 -9.34 -5.26 12.47
CA ASP A 88 -9.45 -6.00 13.73
C ASP A 88 -8.05 -6.36 14.26
N SER A 89 -7.97 -6.64 15.56
CA SER A 89 -6.75 -7.10 16.25
C SER A 89 -7.13 -8.09 17.34
N VAL A 90 -6.59 -9.30 17.24
CA VAL A 90 -6.92 -10.42 18.12
C VAL A 90 -5.95 -10.42 19.31
N TYR A 91 -6.52 -10.48 20.52
CA TYR A 91 -5.77 -10.57 21.77
C TYR A 91 -6.25 -11.77 22.58
N GLU A 92 -5.31 -12.60 23.03
CA GLU A 92 -5.62 -13.75 23.88
C GLU A 92 -5.81 -13.31 25.34
N GLY A 93 -6.82 -13.88 26.01
CA GLY A 93 -7.08 -13.61 27.43
C GLY A 93 -7.62 -12.21 27.74
N VAL A 94 -8.01 -11.43 26.72
CA VAL A 94 -8.58 -10.08 26.90
C VAL A 94 -10.09 -10.11 26.69
N GLU A 95 -10.83 -9.61 27.68
CA GLU A 95 -12.28 -9.39 27.57
C GLU A 95 -12.56 -7.92 27.19
N TRP A 96 -13.02 -7.70 25.97
CA TRP A 96 -13.38 -6.36 25.50
C TRP A 96 -14.70 -5.88 26.11
N ARG A 97 -14.66 -4.81 26.90
CA ARG A 97 -15.86 -4.16 27.44
C ARG A 97 -16.31 -3.02 26.52
N ARG A 98 -17.55 -3.09 26.04
CA ARG A 98 -18.15 -2.03 25.22
C ARG A 98 -19.01 -1.12 26.09
N CYS A 99 -18.78 0.18 25.97
CA CYS A 99 -19.67 1.19 26.56
C CYS A 99 -20.82 1.46 25.59
N GLU A 100 -22.06 1.23 26.01
CA GLU A 100 -23.25 1.42 25.18
C GLU A 100 -23.34 2.83 24.59
N ARG A 101 -23.07 3.86 25.40
CA ARG A 101 -23.05 5.26 24.94
C ARG A 101 -22.05 5.49 23.80
N ASN A 102 -20.84 4.91 23.90
CA ASN A 102 -19.82 5.06 22.88
C ASN A 102 -20.19 4.24 21.64
N TYR A 103 -20.70 3.02 21.83
CA TYR A 103 -21.18 2.17 20.74
C TYR A 103 -22.24 2.88 19.89
N VAL A 104 -23.29 3.44 20.52
CA VAL A 104 -24.34 4.19 19.81
C VAL A 104 -23.75 5.38 19.07
N LYS A 105 -22.87 6.18 19.70
CA LYS A 105 -22.21 7.31 19.04
C LYS A 105 -21.38 6.88 17.83
N THR A 106 -20.60 5.81 17.96
CA THR A 106 -19.79 5.26 16.87
C THR A 106 -20.65 4.76 15.72
N VAL A 107 -21.74 4.04 16.01
CA VAL A 107 -22.70 3.58 15.00
C VAL A 107 -23.32 4.78 14.27
N SER A 108 -23.82 5.79 14.99
CA SER A 108 -24.39 6.99 14.38
C SER A 108 -23.38 7.75 13.53
N HIS A 109 -22.12 7.84 13.98
CA HIS A 109 -21.06 8.50 13.22
C HIS A 109 -20.77 7.76 11.91
N PHE A 110 -20.64 6.43 11.94
CA PHE A 110 -20.43 5.65 10.72
C PHE A 110 -21.63 5.68 9.78
N GLN A 111 -22.86 5.70 10.31
CA GLN A 111 -24.06 5.90 9.49
C GLN A 111 -24.04 7.24 8.78
N GLN A 112 -23.68 8.34 9.47
CA GLN A 112 -23.55 9.67 8.86
C GLN A 112 -22.50 9.69 7.75
N MET A 113 -21.30 9.15 8.01
CA MET A 113 -20.23 9.05 7.01
C MET A 113 -20.67 8.21 5.81
N TRP A 114 -21.33 7.06 6.05
CA TRP A 114 -21.84 6.20 5.00
C TRP A 114 -22.88 6.92 4.13
N THR A 115 -23.82 7.65 4.72
CA THR A 115 -24.82 8.43 3.97
C THR A 115 -24.15 9.48 3.10
N GLU A 116 -23.19 10.25 3.62
CA GLU A 116 -22.48 11.26 2.86
C GLU A 116 -21.74 10.66 1.66
N MET A 117 -20.97 9.59 1.88
CA MET A 117 -20.21 8.92 0.83
C MET A 117 -21.11 8.25 -0.21
N THR A 118 -22.23 7.66 0.23
CA THR A 118 -23.20 6.99 -0.65
C THR A 118 -23.94 7.99 -1.52
N VAL A 119 -24.34 9.16 -1.00
CA VAL A 119 -24.95 10.23 -1.80
C VAL A 119 -23.98 10.71 -2.88
N LYS A 120 -22.73 11.03 -2.52
CA LYS A 120 -21.69 11.45 -3.47
C LYS A 120 -21.44 10.38 -4.54
N SER A 121 -21.31 9.11 -4.13
CA SER A 121 -21.11 7.98 -5.05
C SER A 121 -22.29 7.80 -6.00
N THR A 122 -23.52 7.90 -5.49
CA THR A 122 -24.74 7.78 -6.30
C THR A 122 -24.87 8.92 -7.31
N MET A 123 -24.59 10.16 -6.89
CA MET A 123 -24.60 11.32 -7.80
C MET A 123 -23.63 11.11 -8.96
N LEU A 124 -22.38 10.72 -8.67
CA LEU A 124 -21.38 10.42 -9.70
C LEU A 124 -21.81 9.25 -10.59
N ARG A 125 -22.39 8.20 -10.01
CA ARG A 125 -22.86 7.04 -10.78
C ARG A 125 -23.97 7.43 -11.75
N ARG A 126 -24.94 8.24 -11.32
CA ARG A 126 -26.01 8.74 -12.20
C ARG A 126 -25.48 9.63 -13.31
N MET A 127 -24.49 10.47 -13.03
CA MET A 127 -23.84 11.28 -14.06
C MET A 127 -23.12 10.39 -15.08
N LEU A 128 -22.42 9.34 -14.64
CA LEU A 128 -21.77 8.37 -15.53
C LEU A 128 -22.79 7.57 -16.36
N ASP A 129 -23.82 7.00 -15.74
CA ASP A 129 -24.87 6.25 -16.45
C ASP A 129 -25.51 7.11 -17.57
N SER A 130 -25.75 8.40 -17.30
CA SER A 130 -26.29 9.34 -18.28
C SER A 130 -25.35 9.56 -19.48
N LEU A 131 -24.03 9.62 -19.22
CA LEU A 131 -23.02 9.74 -20.27
C LEU A 131 -22.85 8.43 -21.05
N GLU A 132 -22.92 7.28 -20.39
CA GLU A 132 -22.83 5.95 -21.00
C GLU A 132 -24.06 5.62 -21.87
N LEU A 133 -25.24 6.14 -21.50
CA LEU A 133 -26.47 6.03 -22.30
C LEU A 133 -26.54 7.06 -23.45
N SER A 134 -25.58 7.99 -23.54
CA SER A 134 -25.50 8.91 -24.66
C SER A 134 -25.16 8.16 -25.96
N LEU A 135 -25.51 8.74 -27.12
CA LEU A 135 -25.25 8.12 -28.44
C LEU A 135 -23.74 8.00 -28.78
N LEU A 136 -22.85 8.45 -27.90
CA LEU A 136 -21.40 8.35 -28.07
C LEU A 136 -20.89 7.05 -27.45
N PRO A 137 -19.92 6.36 -28.09
CA PRO A 137 -19.30 5.19 -27.50
C PRO A 137 -18.70 5.51 -26.12
N SER A 138 -19.12 4.79 -25.08
CA SER A 138 -18.51 4.92 -23.76
C SER A 138 -17.06 4.43 -23.82
N PRO A 139 -16.08 5.19 -23.30
CA PRO A 139 -14.72 4.69 -23.15
C PRO A 139 -14.72 3.48 -22.19
N PRO A 140 -13.79 2.53 -22.34
CA PRO A 140 -13.66 1.44 -21.38
C PRO A 140 -13.35 2.00 -19.98
N PRO A 141 -13.81 1.35 -18.90
CA PRO A 141 -13.67 1.81 -17.52
C PRO A 141 -12.23 1.62 -16.99
N THR A 142 -11.24 2.21 -17.66
CA THR A 142 -9.81 2.01 -17.37
C THR A 142 -9.30 2.90 -16.24
N SER A 143 -9.96 4.03 -15.96
CA SER A 143 -9.49 5.01 -14.99
C SER A 143 -9.77 4.64 -13.53
N GLN A 144 -10.59 3.62 -13.26
CA GLN A 144 -11.01 3.24 -11.91
C GLN A 144 -9.85 2.76 -11.02
N VAL A 145 -8.82 2.16 -11.63
CA VAL A 145 -7.64 1.67 -10.91
C VAL A 145 -6.64 2.79 -10.61
N SER A 146 -6.67 3.90 -11.34
CA SER A 146 -5.69 4.98 -11.21
C SER A 146 -5.52 5.51 -9.77
N PRO A 147 -6.58 5.64 -8.94
CA PRO A 147 -6.42 6.08 -7.54
C PRO A 147 -5.85 4.99 -6.63
N LEU A 148 -5.85 3.73 -7.07
CA LEU A 148 -5.42 2.55 -6.31
C LEU A 148 -3.99 2.13 -6.67
N CYS A 149 -3.55 2.37 -7.90
CA CYS A 149 -2.22 2.06 -8.37
C CYS A 149 -1.74 3.13 -9.34
N LYS A 150 -0.66 3.83 -8.99
CA LYS A 150 0.01 4.76 -9.91
C LYS A 150 0.70 3.96 -11.01
N GLN A 151 0.06 3.82 -12.15
CA GLN A 151 0.75 3.38 -13.37
C GLN A 151 1.57 4.59 -13.87
N GLY A 152 2.89 4.43 -13.99
CA GLY A 152 3.72 5.46 -14.59
C GLY A 152 3.25 5.73 -16.02
N GLY A 153 3.28 6.98 -16.49
CA GLY A 153 2.73 7.38 -17.80
C GLY A 153 3.48 6.84 -19.04
N GLY A 154 4.32 5.81 -18.88
CA GLY A 154 5.07 5.17 -19.96
C GLY A 154 4.64 3.72 -20.18
N ALA A 155 5.17 3.11 -21.23
CA ALA A 155 4.95 1.69 -21.51
C ALA A 155 5.36 0.83 -20.31
N TYR A 156 4.54 -0.17 -20.00
CA TYR A 156 4.81 -1.08 -18.89
C TYR A 156 6.13 -1.83 -19.11
N LYS A 157 6.98 -1.85 -18.07
CA LYS A 157 8.22 -2.62 -18.06
C LYS A 157 8.08 -3.83 -17.12
N PRO A 158 8.30 -5.08 -17.59
CA PRO A 158 8.18 -6.28 -16.74
C PRO A 158 9.07 -6.23 -15.49
N LEU A 159 8.58 -6.75 -14.36
CA LEU A 159 9.21 -6.66 -13.04
C LEU A 159 10.66 -7.13 -13.03
N LEU A 160 10.93 -8.31 -13.60
CA LEU A 160 12.27 -8.92 -13.60
C LEU A 160 13.28 -8.20 -14.48
N SER A 161 12.83 -7.28 -15.35
CA SER A 161 13.73 -6.46 -16.18
C SER A 161 14.11 -5.13 -15.53
N ARG A 162 13.54 -4.82 -14.35
CA ARG A 162 13.76 -3.56 -13.64
C ARG A 162 15.01 -3.66 -12.76
N PRO A 163 15.62 -2.51 -12.41
CA PRO A 163 16.67 -2.50 -11.40
C PRO A 163 16.17 -3.11 -10.09
N THR A 164 17.06 -3.81 -9.40
CA THR A 164 16.78 -4.37 -8.07
C THR A 164 17.27 -3.44 -6.98
N SER A 165 16.76 -3.62 -5.76
CA SER A 165 17.28 -2.91 -4.59
C SER A 165 18.68 -3.39 -4.22
N ALA A 166 19.46 -2.51 -3.61
CA ALA A 166 20.71 -2.86 -2.96
C ALA A 166 20.52 -3.96 -1.92
N THR A 167 21.52 -4.84 -1.79
CA THR A 167 21.54 -5.95 -0.83
C THR A 167 21.65 -5.44 0.60
N LEU A 168 21.41 -6.31 1.59
CA LEU A 168 21.56 -5.95 3.00
C LEU A 168 23.01 -5.58 3.30
N GLU A 169 23.96 -6.34 2.75
CA GLU A 169 25.40 -6.16 2.88
C GLU A 169 25.83 -4.79 2.34
N GLU A 170 25.32 -4.41 1.15
CA GLU A 170 25.56 -3.10 0.55
C GLU A 170 25.01 -1.98 1.44
N ARG A 171 23.77 -2.12 1.94
CA ARG A 171 23.16 -1.12 2.83
C ARG A 171 23.92 -0.98 4.15
N LEU A 172 24.38 -2.07 4.73
CA LEU A 172 25.19 -2.06 5.95
C LEU A 172 26.54 -1.39 5.72
N ALA A 173 27.19 -1.65 4.58
CA ALA A 173 28.44 -1.00 4.20
C ALA A 173 28.23 0.51 4.02
N ASP A 174 27.17 0.93 3.35
CA ASP A 174 26.83 2.35 3.17
C ASP A 174 26.54 3.05 4.49
N HIS A 175 25.80 2.41 5.41
CA HIS A 175 25.54 2.96 6.73
C HIS A 175 26.83 3.12 7.55
N LYS A 176 27.75 2.14 7.49
CA LYS A 176 29.08 2.24 8.13
C LYS A 176 29.89 3.39 7.54
N ARG A 177 29.91 3.52 6.20
CA ARG A 177 30.60 4.62 5.49
C ARG A 177 30.04 5.98 5.88
N LYS A 178 28.70 6.10 5.97
CA LYS A 178 28.04 7.34 6.37
C LYS A 178 28.43 7.73 7.80
N ARG A 179 28.38 6.79 8.75
CA ARG A 179 28.84 7.04 10.13
C ARG A 179 30.31 7.43 10.23
N ALA A 180 31.19 6.77 9.47
CA ALA A 180 32.61 7.13 9.47
C ALA A 180 32.85 8.56 8.99
N ARG A 181 32.11 9.00 7.95
CA ARG A 181 32.16 10.39 7.46
C ARG A 181 31.65 11.38 8.50
N GLU A 182 30.56 11.05 9.20
CA GLU A 182 30.02 11.89 10.27
C GLU A 182 31.02 12.06 11.43
N CYS A 183 31.70 10.99 11.87
CA CYS A 183 32.76 11.07 12.87
C CYS A 183 33.94 11.94 12.41
N GLN A 184 34.39 11.78 11.15
CA GLN A 184 35.50 12.58 10.60
C GLN A 184 35.17 14.08 10.54
N LEU A 185 33.93 14.43 10.20
CA LEU A 185 33.48 15.83 10.18
C LEU A 185 33.47 16.42 11.60
N GLN A 186 32.99 15.67 12.59
CA GLN A 186 33.01 16.10 13.99
C GLN A 186 34.43 16.28 14.53
N GLU A 187 35.37 15.41 14.14
CA GLU A 187 36.78 15.54 14.51
C GLU A 187 37.42 16.78 13.86
N GLN A 188 37.10 17.07 12.59
CA GLN A 188 37.61 18.25 11.88
C GLN A 188 37.05 19.56 12.45
N GLU A 189 35.76 19.59 12.81
CA GLU A 189 35.13 20.73 13.49
C GLU A 189 35.78 20.96 14.86
N ALA A 190 35.96 19.90 15.66
CA ALA A 190 36.60 20.01 16.97
C ALA A 190 38.08 20.45 16.89
N ASP A 191 38.81 20.06 15.85
CA ASP A 191 40.21 20.48 15.65
C ASP A 191 40.31 21.92 15.15
N THR A 192 39.35 22.37 14.33
CA THR A 192 39.22 23.77 13.89
C THR A 192 38.89 24.69 15.06
N ASP A 193 37.94 24.32 15.92
CA ASP A 193 37.59 25.04 17.15
C ASP A 193 38.79 25.14 18.10
N ARG A 194 39.59 24.08 18.24
CA ARG A 194 40.82 24.09 19.05
C ARG A 194 41.88 25.02 18.46
N GLN A 195 42.06 25.04 17.15
CA GLN A 195 43.03 25.91 16.48
C GLN A 195 42.63 27.38 16.58
N GLU A 196 41.34 27.70 16.46
CA GLU A 196 40.83 29.07 16.66
C GLU A 196 41.04 29.56 18.10
N GLN A 197 40.81 28.70 19.10
CA GLN A 197 41.07 29.02 20.51
C GLN A 197 42.57 29.24 20.80
N LEU A 198 43.47 28.56 20.08
CA LEU A 198 44.91 28.75 20.20
C LEU A 198 45.43 30.02 19.50
N GLN A 199 44.73 30.50 18.46
CA GLN A 199 45.11 31.71 17.71
C GLN A 199 44.57 33.01 18.30
N ASN A 200 43.51 32.95 19.13
CA ASN A 200 43.03 34.09 19.93
C ASN A 200 43.08 33.78 21.44
N PRO A 201 44.28 33.66 22.03
CA PRO A 201 44.39 33.62 23.48
C PRO A 201 44.00 34.99 24.06
N LEU A 202 43.13 34.98 25.08
CA LEU A 202 42.74 36.16 25.87
C LEU A 202 43.93 36.92 26.43
#